data_AF-A0A090S3W4-F1
#
_entry.id   AF-A0A090S3W4-F1
#
_cell.length_a   1.000
_cell.length_b   1.000
_cell.length_c   1.000
_cell.angle_alpha   90.00
_cell.angle_beta   90.00
_cell.angle_gamma   90.00
#
_symmetry.space_group_name_H-M   'P 1'
#
loop_
_entity.id
_entity.type
_entity.pdbx_description
1 polymer ?
#
loop_
_entity_poly.entity_id
_entity_poly.type
_entity_poly.pdbx_seq_one_letter_code
_entity_poly.pdbx_strand_id
1 'polypeptide(L)'
;MTANTPVALKNFLGGGAYTLAGVVQAINFQPFSGTVLFDGEVVESNVVVGAVCNGRMAGGGQPLSPNALLNDGLLNVVSLEEFSPTDIPAVVDELLQDSDFSGKYVKRNQVKTLEWVSDSIMPVNLDGEPLMAKHIKFSVLPNEIKLVLPSCSPVLVNGSNGGQG
;
A
#
# COMPACT_ATOMS: atom_id res chain seq x y z
N MET A 1 14.03 -19.21 8.65
CA MET A 1 14.71 -18.27 7.73
C MET A 1 13.93 -16.98 7.76
N THR A 2 14.57 -15.85 8.07
CA THR A 2 13.92 -14.54 8.13
C THR A 2 13.64 -14.07 6.71
N ALA A 3 12.36 -14.00 6.32
CA ALA A 3 11.94 -13.36 5.08
C ALA A 3 12.16 -11.85 5.24
N ASN A 4 13.35 -11.38 4.90
CA ASN A 4 13.61 -9.96 4.79
C ASN A 4 12.80 -9.43 3.61
N THR A 5 11.72 -8.71 3.88
CA THR A 5 11.16 -7.76 2.92
C THR A 5 12.34 -6.98 2.32
N PRO A 6 12.53 -6.96 0.99
CA PRO A 6 13.71 -6.37 0.38
C PRO A 6 13.92 -4.97 0.93
N VAL A 7 15.15 -4.66 1.36
CA VAL A 7 15.52 -3.31 1.83
C VAL A 7 15.15 -2.25 0.79
N ALA A 8 15.09 -2.64 -0.49
CA ALA A 8 14.47 -1.94 -1.62
C ALA A 8 13.11 -1.32 -1.29
N LEU A 9 12.18 -2.13 -0.77
CA LEU A 9 10.80 -1.73 -0.49
C LEU A 9 10.75 -0.81 0.73
N LYS A 10 11.60 -1.07 1.73
CA LYS A 10 11.74 -0.19 2.91
C LYS A 10 12.24 1.20 2.50
N ASN A 11 13.13 1.25 1.51
CA ASN A 11 13.72 2.47 0.97
C ASN A 11 12.79 3.20 -0.01
N PHE A 12 12.00 2.46 -0.79
CA PHE A 12 10.96 2.97 -1.70
C PHE A 12 9.91 3.82 -0.97
N LEU A 13 9.63 3.49 0.29
CA LEU A 13 8.58 4.10 1.11
C LEU A 13 9.08 5.19 2.07
N GLY A 14 10.41 5.34 2.22
CA GLY A 14 11.02 6.35 3.08
C GLY A 14 11.38 7.60 2.29
N GLY A 15 10.71 8.73 2.55
CA GLY A 15 10.91 10.00 1.84
C GLY A 15 12.35 10.50 1.94
N GLY A 16 13.12 10.39 0.85
CA GLY A 16 14.51 10.87 0.73
C GLY A 16 15.35 10.10 -0.29
N ALA A 17 16.67 10.17 -0.19
CA ALA A 17 17.63 9.52 -1.10
C ALA A 17 17.47 7.98 -1.24
N TYR A 18 16.70 7.37 -0.32
CA TYR A 18 16.32 5.97 -0.35
C TYR A 18 15.28 5.63 -1.43
N THR A 19 14.41 6.58 -1.81
CA THR A 19 13.38 6.37 -2.83
C THR A 19 14.00 6.00 -4.18
N LEU A 20 15.06 6.69 -4.61
CA LEU A 20 15.74 6.38 -5.89
C LEU A 20 16.42 5.01 -5.86
N ALA A 21 17.14 4.66 -4.79
CA ALA A 21 17.79 3.36 -4.68
C ALA A 21 16.76 2.21 -4.66
N GLY A 22 15.62 2.42 -4.00
CA GLY A 22 14.49 1.50 -4.01
C GLY A 22 13.90 1.31 -5.42
N VAL A 23 13.64 2.40 -6.14
CA VAL A 23 13.14 2.38 -7.52
C VAL A 23 14.13 1.67 -8.46
N VAL A 24 15.43 1.99 -8.37
CA VAL A 24 16.46 1.34 -9.19
C VAL A 24 16.53 -0.16 -8.91
N GLN A 25 16.38 -0.58 -7.65
CA GLN A 25 16.36 -1.99 -7.31
C GLN A 25 15.09 -2.69 -7.84
N ALA A 26 13.94 -2.02 -7.81
CA ALA A 26 12.66 -2.55 -8.26
C ALA A 26 12.64 -2.94 -9.76
N ILE A 27 13.48 -2.32 -10.59
CA ILE A 27 13.67 -2.70 -12.01
C ILE A 27 14.08 -4.17 -12.17
N ASN A 28 14.77 -4.74 -11.19
CA ASN A 28 15.23 -6.12 -11.25
C ASN A 28 14.20 -7.12 -10.73
N PHE A 29 13.04 -6.65 -10.25
CA PHE A 29 11.96 -7.53 -9.80
C PHE A 29 11.11 -7.95 -10.98
N GLN A 30 10.65 -9.19 -10.94
CA GLN A 30 9.69 -9.69 -11.91
C GLN A 30 8.30 -9.18 -11.53
N PRO A 31 7.60 -8.46 -12.42
CA PRO A 31 6.22 -8.06 -12.18
C PRO A 31 5.31 -9.29 -12.07
N PHE A 32 4.29 -9.17 -11.22
CA PHE A 32 3.20 -10.12 -11.14
C PHE A 32 2.06 -9.60 -12.01
N SER A 33 1.86 -10.22 -13.17
CA SER A 33 0.69 -9.99 -14.01
C SER A 33 -0.57 -10.62 -13.40
N GLY A 34 -1.70 -9.97 -13.64
CA GLY A 34 -3.01 -10.49 -13.27
C GLY A 34 -4.07 -9.40 -13.17
N THR A 35 -5.14 -9.75 -12.47
CA THR A 35 -6.32 -8.92 -12.33
C THR A 35 -6.51 -8.47 -10.89
N VAL A 36 -6.62 -7.16 -10.67
CA VAL A 36 -7.04 -6.57 -9.40
C VAL A 36 -8.53 -6.26 -9.45
N LEU A 37 -9.24 -6.52 -8.35
CA LEU A 37 -10.60 -6.03 -8.13
C LEU A 37 -10.61 -5.05 -6.96
N PHE A 38 -10.88 -3.78 -7.26
CA PHE A 38 -11.06 -2.70 -6.28
C PHE A 38 -12.54 -2.48 -6.06
N ASP A 39 -13.10 -2.91 -4.93
CA ASP A 39 -14.55 -2.82 -4.68
C ASP A 39 -15.42 -3.42 -5.81
N GLY A 40 -14.90 -4.46 -6.47
CA GLY A 40 -15.54 -5.14 -7.60
C GLY A 40 -15.21 -4.56 -8.97
N GLU A 41 -14.53 -3.42 -9.06
CA GLU A 41 -14.03 -2.86 -10.31
C GLU A 41 -12.77 -3.58 -10.76
N VAL A 42 -12.80 -4.14 -11.97
CA VAL A 42 -11.77 -5.03 -12.51
C VAL A 42 -10.73 -4.23 -13.29
N VAL A 43 -9.45 -4.43 -12.95
CA VAL A 43 -8.31 -3.78 -13.61
C VAL A 43 -7.21 -4.81 -13.88
N GLU A 44 -6.76 -4.88 -15.13
CA GLU A 44 -5.56 -5.63 -15.51
C GLU A 44 -4.31 -4.84 -15.09
N SER A 45 -3.33 -5.52 -14.49
CA SER A 45 -2.17 -4.86 -13.89
C SER A 45 -0.94 -5.77 -13.90
N ASN A 46 0.24 -5.14 -13.98
CA ASN A 46 1.54 -5.78 -13.86
C ASN A 46 2.23 -5.19 -12.63
N VAL A 47 1.96 -5.76 -11.46
CA VAL A 47 2.43 -5.19 -10.19
C VAL A 47 3.85 -5.65 -9.90
N VAL A 48 4.80 -4.72 -9.80
CA VAL A 48 6.17 -4.98 -9.33
C VAL A 48 6.18 -5.21 -7.82
N VAL A 49 5.46 -4.35 -7.09
CA VAL A 49 5.29 -4.46 -5.64
C VAL A 49 4.04 -3.71 -5.20
N GLY A 50 3.36 -4.21 -4.18
CA GLY A 50 2.18 -3.57 -3.61
C GLY A 50 2.11 -3.69 -2.10
N ALA A 51 1.33 -2.81 -1.49
CA ALA A 51 1.01 -2.82 -0.08
C ALA A 51 -0.48 -2.53 0.15
N VAL A 52 -1.06 -3.25 1.10
CA VAL A 52 -2.43 -3.04 1.58
C VAL A 52 -2.33 -2.61 3.04
N CYS A 53 -2.81 -1.42 3.35
CA CYS A 53 -2.54 -0.74 4.61
C CYS A 53 -3.86 -0.45 5.35
N ASN A 54 -4.02 -1.05 6.53
CA ASN A 54 -5.10 -0.70 7.45
C ASN A 54 -4.77 0.51 8.35
N GLY A 55 -3.51 0.93 8.36
CA GLY A 55 -3.03 2.05 9.18
C GLY A 55 -1.82 2.73 8.54
N ARG A 56 -1.34 3.79 9.20
CA ARG A 56 -0.32 4.66 8.61
C ARG A 56 1.06 4.07 8.50
N MET A 57 1.42 3.26 9.49
CA MET A 57 2.77 2.78 9.69
C MET A 57 2.89 1.32 9.30
N ALA A 58 3.97 0.99 8.60
CA ALA A 58 4.45 -0.38 8.48
C ALA A 58 5.40 -0.73 9.65
N GLY A 59 5.78 -2.01 9.73
CA GLY A 59 6.78 -2.48 10.69
C GLY A 59 8.09 -1.68 10.60
N GLY A 60 8.65 -1.32 11.76
CA GLY A 60 9.86 -0.49 11.83
C GLY A 60 9.62 1.03 11.76
N GLY A 61 8.36 1.48 11.89
CA GLY A 61 8.01 2.89 12.07
C GLY A 61 7.99 3.72 10.79
N GLN A 62 7.88 3.07 9.62
CA GLN A 62 7.89 3.74 8.33
C GLN A 62 6.46 4.12 7.90
N PRO A 63 6.22 5.39 7.51
CA PRO A 63 4.92 5.82 7.03
C PRO A 63 4.69 5.32 5.60
N LEU A 64 3.77 4.37 5.44
CA LEU A 64 3.45 3.75 4.15
C LEU A 64 2.18 4.34 3.54
N SER A 65 1.21 4.64 4.39
CA SER A 65 -0.01 5.34 4.00
C SER A 65 -0.25 6.50 4.99
N PRO A 66 0.40 7.66 4.79
CA PRO A 66 0.34 8.77 5.73
C PRO A 66 -1.09 9.26 6.03
N ASN A 67 -2.01 9.07 5.08
CA ASN A 67 -3.40 9.50 5.19
C ASN A 67 -4.35 8.44 5.74
N ALA A 68 -3.91 7.19 5.98
CA ALA A 68 -4.79 6.15 6.49
C ALA A 68 -5.43 6.55 7.84
N LEU A 69 -6.73 6.28 7.97
CA LEU A 69 -7.51 6.48 9.19
C LEU A 69 -8.01 5.12 9.69
N LEU A 70 -8.07 4.95 11.02
CA LEU A 70 -8.44 3.67 11.62
C LEU A 70 -9.96 3.43 11.66
N ASN A 71 -10.76 4.48 11.39
CA ASN A 71 -12.20 4.49 11.59
C ASN A 71 -12.99 4.96 10.37
N ASP A 72 -12.35 5.13 9.21
CA ASP A 72 -13.03 5.46 7.94
C ASP A 72 -13.62 4.22 7.26
N GLY A 73 -13.22 3.03 7.71
CA GLY A 73 -13.67 1.77 7.13
C GLY A 73 -13.08 1.52 5.74
N LEU A 74 -11.84 1.95 5.49
CA LEU A 74 -11.13 1.80 4.22
C LEU A 74 -9.75 1.18 4.43
N LEU A 75 -9.29 0.43 3.43
CA LEU A 75 -7.92 0.01 3.24
C LEU A 75 -7.25 0.95 2.24
N ASN A 76 -6.01 1.35 2.54
CA ASN A 76 -5.19 2.12 1.62
C ASN A 76 -4.28 1.18 0.84
N VAL A 77 -4.41 1.18 -0.48
CA VAL A 77 -3.65 0.31 -1.38
C VAL A 77 -2.67 1.16 -2.17
N VAL A 78 -1.39 0.77 -2.17
CA VAL A 78 -0.34 1.38 -2.98
C VAL A 78 0.30 0.29 -3.83
N SER A 79 0.38 0.48 -5.14
CA SER A 79 1.13 -0.40 -6.05
C SER A 79 2.12 0.38 -6.91
N LEU A 80 3.24 -0.28 -7.20
CA LEU A 80 4.18 0.10 -8.23
C LEU A 80 3.93 -0.82 -9.43
N GLU A 81 3.41 -0.26 -10.51
CA GLU A 81 3.23 -0.95 -11.78
C GLU A 81 4.57 -1.12 -12.50
N GLU A 82 4.63 -2.06 -13.43
CA GLU A 82 5.77 -2.29 -14.31
C GLU A 82 6.23 -1.01 -15.03
N PHE A 83 7.54 -0.80 -15.07
CA PHE A 83 8.18 0.35 -15.70
C PHE A 83 9.55 -0.05 -16.25
N SER A 84 10.04 0.73 -17.22
CA SER A 84 11.36 0.55 -17.80
C SER A 84 12.40 1.47 -17.13
N PRO A 85 13.71 1.22 -17.28
CA PRO A 85 14.74 2.11 -16.74
C PRO A 85 14.64 3.57 -17.20
N THR A 86 14.08 3.84 -18.38
CA THR A 86 13.87 5.21 -18.86
C THR A 86 12.72 5.93 -18.15
N ASP A 87 11.85 5.20 -17.45
CA ASP A 87 10.71 5.75 -16.71
C ASP A 87 11.07 6.17 -15.28
N ILE A 88 12.28 5.84 -14.78
CA ILE A 88 12.70 6.11 -13.40
C ILE A 88 12.41 7.56 -12.95
N PRO A 89 12.71 8.61 -13.73
CA PRO A 89 12.40 9.97 -13.31
C PRO A 89 10.91 10.18 -13.05
N ALA A 90 10.05 9.68 -13.95
CA ALA A 90 8.59 9.79 -13.78
C ALA A 90 8.10 8.99 -12.57
N VAL A 91 8.62 7.78 -12.35
CA VAL A 91 8.29 6.97 -11.16
C VAL A 91 8.66 7.72 -9.88
N VAL A 92 9.85 8.31 -9.82
CA VAL A 92 10.29 9.11 -8.66
C VAL A 92 9.41 10.34 -8.48
N ASP A 93 9.08 11.05 -9.55
CA ASP A 93 8.19 12.22 -9.48
C ASP A 93 6.80 11.86 -8.94
N GLU A 94 6.21 10.74 -9.38
CA GLU A 94 4.92 10.22 -8.91
C GLU A 94 4.96 9.74 -7.44
N LEU A 95 6.12 9.25 -6.97
CA LEU A 95 6.32 8.87 -5.57
C LEU A 95 6.36 10.07 -4.65
N LEU A 96 6.94 11.18 -5.13
CA LEU A 96 7.08 12.43 -4.38
C LEU A 96 5.79 13.27 -4.35
N GLN A 97 4.79 12.92 -5.16
CA GLN A 97 3.47 13.55 -5.07
C GLN A 97 2.77 13.21 -3.76
N ASP A 98 1.74 14.01 -3.44
CA ASP A 98 0.88 13.80 -2.29
C ASP A 98 0.25 12.38 -2.28
N SER A 99 -0.10 11.90 -1.09
CA SER A 99 -0.55 10.50 -0.92
C SER A 99 -1.90 10.18 -1.56
N ASP A 100 -2.62 11.19 -2.04
CA ASP A 100 -3.87 11.02 -2.79
C ASP A 100 -3.64 11.00 -4.31
N PHE A 101 -2.41 11.27 -4.77
CA PHE A 101 -2.05 11.22 -6.18
C PHE A 101 -1.91 9.78 -6.66
N SER A 102 -2.56 9.46 -7.79
CA SER A 102 -2.46 8.18 -8.48
C SER A 102 -2.05 8.43 -9.93
N GLY A 103 -0.84 7.98 -10.27
CA GLY A 103 -0.17 8.24 -11.54
C GLY A 103 -0.24 7.05 -12.49
N LYS A 104 0.69 7.00 -13.44
CA LYS A 104 0.82 5.88 -14.38
C LYS A 104 1.48 4.69 -13.69
N TYR A 105 2.54 4.92 -12.94
CA TYR A 105 3.39 3.88 -12.35
C TYR A 105 3.11 3.65 -10.87
N VAL A 106 2.77 4.71 -10.14
CA VAL A 106 2.40 4.63 -8.73
C VAL A 106 0.90 4.77 -8.60
N LYS A 107 0.22 3.68 -8.27
CA LYS A 107 -1.23 3.69 -8.01
C LYS A 107 -1.48 3.80 -6.53
N ARG A 108 -2.44 4.65 -6.15
CA ARG A 108 -2.92 4.80 -4.78
C ARG A 108 -4.44 4.76 -4.81
N ASN A 109 -5.04 3.89 -3.99
CA ASN A 109 -6.48 3.69 -3.93
C ASN A 109 -6.94 3.52 -2.47
N GLN A 110 -8.18 3.90 -2.19
CA GLN A 110 -8.85 3.59 -0.94
C GLN A 110 -10.07 2.71 -1.24
N VAL A 111 -10.14 1.53 -0.62
CA VAL A 111 -11.17 0.53 -0.92
C VAL A 111 -11.66 -0.18 0.32
N LYS A 112 -12.87 -0.74 0.28
CA LYS A 112 -13.36 -1.63 1.34
C LYS A 112 -12.88 -3.07 1.13
N THR A 113 -12.74 -3.45 -0.13
CA THR A 113 -12.35 -4.78 -0.56
C THR A 113 -11.32 -4.71 -1.67
N LEU A 114 -10.32 -5.58 -1.58
CA LEU A 114 -9.30 -5.78 -2.60
C LEU A 114 -9.18 -7.26 -2.88
N GLU A 115 -9.30 -7.65 -4.14
CA GLU A 115 -9.03 -9.02 -4.58
C GLU A 115 -7.91 -8.97 -5.61
N TRP A 116 -6.92 -9.86 -5.49
CA TRP A 116 -5.82 -9.94 -6.45
C TRP A 116 -5.68 -11.39 -6.91
N VAL A 117 -5.81 -11.57 -8.23
CA VAL A 117 -5.70 -12.86 -8.92
C VAL A 117 -4.51 -12.75 -9.87
N SER A 118 -3.36 -13.26 -9.43
CA SER A 118 -2.14 -13.26 -10.25
C SER A 118 -2.09 -14.48 -11.16
N ASP A 119 -1.38 -14.36 -12.28
CA ASP A 119 -1.05 -15.48 -13.16
C ASP A 119 -0.04 -16.45 -12.55
N SER A 120 0.75 -15.98 -11.58
CA SER A 120 1.80 -16.75 -10.92
C SER A 120 1.65 -16.72 -9.39
N ILE A 121 2.40 -17.59 -8.69
CA ILE A 121 2.41 -17.60 -7.23
C ILE A 121 3.24 -16.42 -6.74
N MET A 122 2.62 -15.53 -5.98
CA MET A 122 3.26 -14.37 -5.38
C MET A 122 3.60 -14.63 -3.90
N PRO A 123 4.75 -14.11 -3.42
CA PRO A 123 5.03 -14.01 -2.00
C PRO A 123 4.24 -12.84 -1.40
N VAL A 124 3.52 -13.09 -0.32
CA VAL A 124 2.83 -12.05 0.45
C VAL A 124 3.24 -12.17 1.91
N ASN A 125 3.37 -11.05 2.60
CA ASN A 125 3.67 -11.02 4.03
C ASN A 125 2.54 -10.31 4.77
N LEU A 126 1.81 -11.02 5.62
CA LEU A 126 0.74 -10.49 6.46
C LEU A 126 1.29 -10.23 7.86
N ASP A 127 1.55 -8.97 8.19
CA ASP A 127 2.01 -8.55 9.53
C ASP A 127 3.18 -9.36 10.14
N GLY A 128 4.02 -9.94 9.28
CA GLY A 128 5.20 -10.75 9.65
C GLY A 128 5.07 -12.24 9.34
N GLU A 129 3.90 -12.69 8.90
CA GLU A 129 3.65 -14.07 8.48
C GLU A 129 3.77 -14.19 6.95
N PRO A 130 4.76 -14.95 6.45
CA PRO A 130 4.92 -15.16 5.02
C PRO A 130 3.91 -16.18 4.50
N LEU A 131 3.34 -15.91 3.34
CA LEU A 131 2.49 -16.82 2.58
C LEU A 131 2.84 -16.79 1.08
N MET A 132 2.37 -17.81 0.38
CA MET A 132 2.44 -17.91 -1.06
C MET A 132 1.02 -18.07 -1.59
N ALA A 133 0.57 -17.17 -2.45
CA ALA A 133 -0.79 -17.21 -2.98
C ALA A 133 -0.81 -16.88 -4.46
N LYS A 134 -1.74 -17.48 -5.19
CA LYS A 134 -2.09 -17.04 -6.55
C LYS A 134 -3.33 -16.12 -6.52
N HIS A 135 -4.16 -16.28 -5.50
CA HIS A 135 -5.36 -15.49 -5.25
C HIS A 135 -5.40 -15.11 -3.77
N ILE A 136 -5.54 -13.82 -3.48
CA ILE A 136 -5.77 -13.29 -2.14
C ILE A 136 -6.89 -12.27 -2.15
N LYS A 137 -7.64 -12.21 -1.05
CA LYS A 137 -8.69 -11.22 -0.82
C LYS A 137 -8.50 -10.54 0.53
N PHE A 138 -8.62 -9.23 0.52
CA PHE A 138 -8.63 -8.37 1.69
C PHE A 138 -9.99 -7.70 1.80
N SER A 139 -10.50 -7.62 3.03
CA SER A 139 -11.73 -6.89 3.33
C SER A 139 -11.58 -6.21 4.68
N VAL A 140 -11.96 -4.94 4.74
CA VAL A 140 -12.03 -4.21 6.01
C VAL A 140 -13.27 -4.63 6.80
N LEU A 141 -13.09 -4.80 8.11
CA LEU A 141 -14.19 -4.92 9.07
C LEU A 141 -14.25 -3.61 9.87
N PRO A 142 -15.19 -2.69 9.55
CA PRO A 142 -15.18 -1.37 10.15
C PRO A 142 -15.41 -1.42 11.67
N ASN A 143 -14.53 -0.77 12.44
CA ASN A 143 -14.64 -0.63 13.90
C ASN A 143 -14.72 -1.95 14.69
N GLU A 144 -14.14 -3.04 14.16
CA GLU A 144 -14.20 -4.37 14.78
C GLU A 144 -13.41 -4.44 16.10
N ILE A 145 -12.34 -3.65 16.23
CA ILE A 145 -11.47 -3.63 17.40
C ILE A 145 -11.61 -2.29 18.14
N LYS A 146 -11.86 -2.36 19.45
CA LYS A 146 -11.84 -1.19 20.34
C LYS A 146 -10.41 -0.86 20.72
N LEU A 147 -9.96 0.36 20.42
CA LEU A 147 -8.63 0.85 20.71
C LEU A 147 -8.68 1.94 21.79
N VAL A 148 -7.66 1.98 22.66
CA VAL A 148 -7.42 3.11 23.57
C VAL A 148 -6.50 4.09 22.86
N LEU A 149 -7.00 5.29 22.57
CA LEU A 149 -6.29 6.31 21.80
C LEU A 149 -6.28 7.65 22.57
N PRO A 150 -5.26 8.52 22.36
CA PRO A 150 -5.31 9.90 22.82
C PRO A 150 -6.51 10.64 22.22
N SER A 151 -7.05 11.63 22.95
CA SER A 151 -8.24 12.39 22.55
C SER A 151 -8.12 13.10 21.19
N CYS A 152 -6.89 13.47 20.80
CA CYS A 152 -6.59 14.15 19.54
C CYS A 152 -5.78 13.26 18.59
N SER A 153 -6.10 11.96 18.55
CA SER A 153 -5.36 11.01 17.72
C SER A 153 -5.47 11.38 16.23
N PRO A 154 -4.34 11.60 15.53
CA PRO A 154 -4.37 12.09 14.16
C PRO A 154 -4.84 11.02 13.16
N VAL A 155 -4.93 9.75 13.59
CA VAL A 155 -5.35 8.60 12.78
C VAL A 155 -6.87 8.35 12.82
N LEU A 156 -7.64 9.28 13.38
CA LEU A 156 -9.10 9.22 13.38
C LEU A 156 -9.64 10.30 12.45
N VAL A 157 -10.77 10.02 11.80
CA VAL A 157 -11.64 11.08 11.28
C VAL A 157 -12.03 11.94 12.46
N ASN A 158 -11.58 13.20 12.48
CA ASN A 158 -12.09 14.18 13.42
C ASN A 158 -13.56 14.40 13.06
N GLY A 159 -14.46 13.90 13.89
CA GLY A 159 -15.87 14.26 13.77
C GLY A 159 -15.97 15.79 13.77
N SER A 160 -16.68 16.35 12.80
CA SER A 160 -17.25 17.69 12.97
C SER A 160 -17.95 17.71 14.33
N ASN A 161 -17.62 18.69 15.17
CA ASN A 161 -18.20 18.90 16.50
C ASN A 161 -19.67 18.46 16.56
N GLY A 162 -19.91 17.26 17.11
CA GLY A 162 -21.24 16.86 17.56
C GLY A 162 -21.56 17.72 18.77
N GLY A 163 -22.51 18.64 18.57
CA GLY A 163 -22.92 19.61 19.57
C GLY A 163 -23.28 18.98 20.91
N GLN A 164 -22.99 19.73 21.97
CA GLN A 164 -23.60 19.54 23.27
C GLN A 164 -25.12 19.43 23.13
N GLY A 165 -25.69 18.42 23.77
CA GLY A 165 -27.11 18.26 24.03
C GLY A 165 -27.28 17.36 25.25
#